data_AF-A0A496Q0C5-F1
#
_entry.id   AF-A0A496Q0C5-F1
#
_cell.length_a   1.000
_cell.length_b   1.000
_cell.length_c   1.000
_cell.angle_alpha   90.00
_cell.angle_beta   90.00
_cell.angle_gamma   90.00
#
_symmetry.space_group_name_H-M   'P 1'
#
loop_
_entity.id
_entity.type
_entity.pdbx_description
1 polymer ?
#
loop_
_entity_poly.entity_id
_entity_poly.type
_entity_poly.pdbx_seq_one_letter_code
_entity_poly.pdbx_strand_id
1 'polypeptide(L)'
;MKITIRVPYANCRKIPIWAHQEEEIDFRRDPAAADRCTLAFAALELKGHLEPTLTESVITFGSHSLDGESSDEPSASLEIRLEIAPGDLPPGSYQLNPGANRLAIVGVDRIGVLYGVYHLLKLQGWCWLEPGVVNETRPEPTDQLNLPSEPEAHQPGFELCRGFEFSFTSRESADLFLWMARNRLNLAGYRSLTGALGRKLGMLYKNGGHIFERILDPDRVLENGSTVWEQHPDWFGLPADGKKKKEEA
;
A
#
# COMPACT_ATOMS: atom_id res chain seq x y z
N MET A 1 -25.15 12.38 10.71
CA MET A 1 -24.91 12.10 9.27
C MET A 1 -24.99 10.61 8.97
N LYS A 2 -25.64 10.18 7.87
CA LYS A 2 -25.59 8.77 7.43
C LYS A 2 -24.63 8.64 6.25
N ILE A 3 -23.70 7.70 6.31
CA ILE A 3 -22.72 7.46 5.24
C ILE A 3 -22.75 5.98 4.89
N THR A 4 -22.86 5.67 3.59
CA THR A 4 -22.70 4.30 3.09
C THR A 4 -21.41 4.21 2.30
N ILE A 5 -20.45 3.43 2.78
CA ILE A 5 -19.24 3.08 2.03
C ILE A 5 -19.58 1.89 1.14
N ARG A 6 -19.56 2.09 -0.18
CA ARG A 6 -19.91 1.08 -1.17
C ARG A 6 -18.67 0.44 -1.78
N VAL A 7 -18.62 -0.88 -1.73
CA VAL A 7 -17.60 -1.72 -2.39
C VAL A 7 -18.24 -2.55 -3.52
N PRO A 8 -17.50 -2.99 -4.55
CA PRO A 8 -18.05 -3.71 -5.70
C PRO A 8 -18.30 -5.20 -5.38
N TYR A 9 -18.66 -5.54 -4.14
CA TYR A 9 -18.81 -6.92 -3.67
C TYR A 9 -20.15 -7.11 -2.95
N ALA A 10 -20.91 -8.15 -3.31
CA ALA A 10 -22.27 -8.35 -2.83
C ALA A 10 -22.38 -8.57 -1.29
N ASN A 11 -21.43 -9.32 -0.69
CA ASN A 11 -21.54 -9.70 0.73
C ASN A 11 -20.78 -8.74 1.66
N CYS A 12 -21.28 -7.52 1.81
CA CYS A 12 -20.64 -6.46 2.59
C CYS A 12 -20.40 -6.79 4.07
N ARG A 13 -21.16 -7.74 4.64
CA ARG A 13 -20.96 -8.22 6.01
C ARG A 13 -19.61 -8.90 6.20
N LYS A 14 -18.96 -9.34 5.12
CA LYS A 14 -17.64 -9.97 5.16
C LYS A 14 -16.48 -8.98 5.02
N ILE A 15 -16.72 -7.66 4.86
CA ILE A 15 -15.65 -6.66 4.78
C ILE A 15 -14.65 -6.76 5.94
N PRO A 16 -15.09 -6.86 7.22
CA PRO A 16 -14.16 -7.05 8.34
C PRO A 16 -13.29 -8.30 8.22
N ILE A 17 -13.79 -9.36 7.58
CA ILE A 17 -13.04 -10.60 7.38
C ILE A 17 -12.07 -10.42 6.21
N TRP A 18 -12.59 -10.00 5.04
CA TRP A 18 -11.82 -9.85 3.82
C TRP A 18 -10.62 -8.91 3.96
N ALA A 19 -10.75 -7.85 4.77
CA ALA A 19 -9.68 -6.89 5.01
C ALA A 19 -8.42 -7.46 5.70
N HIS A 20 -8.54 -8.63 6.34
CA HIS A 20 -7.49 -9.29 7.13
C HIS A 20 -7.09 -10.66 6.57
N GLN A 21 -7.46 -10.98 5.32
CA GLN A 21 -7.15 -12.25 4.67
C GLN A 21 -5.86 -12.24 3.85
N GLU A 22 -4.99 -11.22 3.99
CA GLU A 22 -3.79 -11.09 3.18
C GLU A 22 -2.89 -12.34 3.20
N GLU A 23 -2.81 -13.05 4.32
CA GLU A 23 -1.98 -14.26 4.48
C GLU A 23 -2.51 -15.47 3.67
N GLU A 24 -3.81 -15.47 3.34
CA GLU A 24 -4.48 -16.55 2.61
C GLU A 24 -4.44 -16.34 1.09
N ILE A 25 -3.95 -15.19 0.62
CA ILE A 25 -4.08 -14.74 -0.77
C ILE A 25 -2.74 -14.79 -1.49
N ASP A 26 -2.71 -15.50 -2.63
CA ASP A 26 -1.64 -15.32 -3.60
C ASP A 26 -1.91 -14.08 -4.46
N PHE A 27 -1.44 -12.92 -3.99
CA PHE A 27 -1.60 -11.63 -4.68
C PHE A 27 -1.06 -11.58 -6.11
N ARG A 28 -0.26 -12.57 -6.55
CA ARG A 28 0.24 -12.64 -7.94
C ARG A 28 -0.66 -13.46 -8.85
N ARG A 29 -1.42 -14.40 -8.29
CA ARG A 29 -2.21 -15.38 -9.06
C ARG A 29 -3.71 -15.24 -8.86
N ASP A 30 -4.13 -14.54 -7.81
CA ASP A 30 -5.54 -14.28 -7.52
C ASP A 30 -5.81 -12.76 -7.41
N PRO A 31 -5.87 -12.06 -8.56
CA PRO A 31 -6.13 -10.62 -8.57
C PRO A 31 -7.50 -10.26 -7.99
N ALA A 32 -8.51 -11.13 -8.17
CA ALA A 32 -9.86 -10.87 -7.65
C ALA A 32 -9.90 -10.91 -6.12
N ALA A 33 -9.21 -11.86 -5.48
CA ALA A 33 -9.08 -11.87 -4.03
C ALA A 33 -8.18 -10.73 -3.53
N ALA A 34 -7.10 -10.40 -4.25
CA ALA A 34 -6.23 -9.27 -3.91
C ALA A 34 -7.00 -7.94 -3.90
N ASP A 35 -7.77 -7.65 -4.95
CA ASP A 35 -8.60 -6.46 -5.05
C ASP A 35 -9.62 -6.43 -3.91
N ARG A 36 -10.30 -7.55 -3.65
CA ARG A 36 -11.30 -7.65 -2.57
C ARG A 36 -10.70 -7.39 -1.21
N CYS A 37 -9.53 -7.96 -0.92
CA CYS A 37 -8.83 -7.77 0.34
C CYS A 37 -8.41 -6.31 0.54
N THR A 38 -7.79 -5.70 -0.47
CA THR A 38 -7.35 -4.30 -0.38
C THR A 38 -8.52 -3.31 -0.32
N LEU A 39 -9.59 -3.50 -1.10
CA LEU A 39 -10.77 -2.61 -1.05
C LEU A 39 -11.56 -2.77 0.25
N ALA A 40 -11.67 -3.99 0.79
CA ALA A 40 -12.27 -4.21 2.10
C ALA A 40 -11.44 -3.52 3.20
N PHE A 41 -10.11 -3.61 3.11
CA PHE A 41 -9.20 -2.89 4.00
C PHE A 41 -9.34 -1.37 3.87
N ALA A 42 -9.40 -0.83 2.65
CA ALA A 42 -9.62 0.60 2.42
C ALA A 42 -10.96 1.08 2.98
N ALA A 43 -12.04 0.27 2.85
CA ALA A 43 -13.34 0.57 3.43
C ALA A 43 -13.32 0.57 4.97
N LEU A 44 -12.59 -0.37 5.60
CA LEU A 44 -12.38 -0.39 7.04
C LEU A 44 -11.57 0.82 7.52
N GLU A 45 -10.47 1.15 6.84
CA GLU A 45 -9.66 2.33 7.16
C GLU A 45 -10.54 3.59 7.09
N LEU A 46 -11.32 3.75 6.01
CA LEU A 46 -12.21 4.88 5.87
C LEU A 46 -13.24 4.96 7.00
N LYS A 47 -13.94 3.86 7.31
CA LYS A 47 -14.90 3.81 8.42
C LYS A 47 -14.23 4.12 9.76
N GLY A 48 -13.13 3.45 10.08
CA GLY A 48 -12.44 3.54 11.36
C GLY A 48 -11.86 4.92 11.64
N HIS A 49 -11.55 5.72 10.61
CA HIS A 49 -11.10 7.09 10.79
C HIS A 49 -12.25 8.12 10.71
N LEU A 50 -13.30 7.87 9.94
CA LEU A 50 -14.44 8.79 9.85
C LEU A 50 -15.37 8.72 11.07
N GLU A 51 -15.59 7.54 11.65
CA GLU A 51 -16.40 7.38 12.88
C GLU A 51 -15.92 8.28 14.02
N PRO A 52 -14.62 8.30 14.36
CA PRO A 52 -14.11 9.25 15.34
C PRO A 52 -14.09 10.71 14.86
N THR A 53 -14.00 10.98 13.56
CA THR A 53 -14.00 12.37 13.05
C THR A 53 -15.39 13.01 13.12
N LEU A 54 -16.47 12.23 13.03
CA LEU A 54 -17.83 12.77 12.91
C LEU A 54 -18.65 12.59 14.19
N THR A 55 -19.17 13.69 14.73
CA THR A 55 -19.84 13.78 16.05
C THR A 55 -21.09 12.91 16.18
N GLU A 56 -21.90 12.80 15.13
CA GLU A 56 -23.10 11.96 15.12
C GLU A 56 -23.27 11.23 13.78
N SER A 57 -22.28 10.42 13.41
CA SER A 57 -22.32 9.64 12.18
C SER A 57 -22.77 8.19 12.38
N VAL A 58 -23.52 7.68 11.40
CA VAL A 58 -23.75 6.24 11.23
C VAL A 58 -23.14 5.85 9.89
N ILE A 59 -22.04 5.11 9.96
CA ILE A 59 -21.30 4.65 8.77
C ILE A 59 -21.56 3.17 8.58
N THR A 60 -22.11 2.78 7.43
CA THR A 60 -22.40 1.40 7.08
C THR A 60 -21.70 0.99 5.79
N PHE A 61 -21.61 -0.32 5.58
CA PHE A 61 -21.12 -0.87 4.32
C PHE A 61 -22.28 -1.28 3.41
N GLY A 62 -22.15 -0.97 2.12
CA GLY A 62 -23.08 -1.37 1.08
C GLY A 62 -22.37 -1.93 -0.15
N SER A 63 -23.10 -2.63 -1.01
CA SER A 63 -22.59 -3.07 -2.30
C SER A 63 -23.05 -2.11 -3.39
N HIS A 64 -22.34 -2.05 -4.50
CA HIS A 64 -22.89 -1.53 -5.76
C HIS A 64 -22.69 -2.58 -6.87
N SER A 65 -23.64 -2.67 -7.79
CA SER A 65 -23.43 -3.35 -9.07
C SER A 65 -22.53 -2.49 -9.95
N LEU A 66 -21.68 -3.13 -10.76
CA LEU A 66 -20.92 -2.45 -11.83
C LEU A 66 -21.88 -1.86 -12.89
N ASP A 67 -23.07 -2.45 -13.02
CA ASP A 67 -24.15 -1.97 -13.86
C ASP A 67 -24.99 -0.93 -13.12
N GLY A 68 -24.43 0.28 -13.00
CA GLY A 68 -25.06 1.62 -13.03
C GLY A 68 -26.33 1.99 -12.27
N GLU A 69 -27.19 1.06 -11.82
CA GLU A 69 -28.51 1.38 -11.29
C GLU A 69 -28.61 1.01 -9.81
N SER A 70 -28.44 2.03 -8.96
CA SER A 70 -28.99 1.99 -7.62
C SER A 70 -30.50 2.20 -7.72
N SER A 71 -31.29 1.15 -7.45
CA SER A 71 -32.70 1.31 -7.15
C SER A 71 -32.89 2.03 -5.81
N ASP A 72 -33.67 3.09 -5.91
CA ASP A 72 -34.57 3.70 -4.94
C ASP A 72 -34.07 4.54 -3.75
N GLU A 73 -34.61 5.77 -3.83
CA GLU A 73 -34.81 6.88 -2.89
C GLU A 73 -33.62 7.78 -2.49
N PRO A 74 -33.81 9.12 -2.59
CA PRO A 74 -32.88 10.10 -2.05
C PRO A 74 -33.01 10.11 -0.52
N SER A 75 -32.39 9.13 0.14
CA SER A 75 -32.09 9.29 1.55
C SER A 75 -31.03 10.39 1.69
N ALA A 76 -31.11 11.21 2.73
CA ALA A 76 -30.12 12.23 3.10
C ALA A 76 -28.75 11.62 3.53
N SER A 77 -28.36 10.51 2.93
CA SER A 77 -27.14 9.76 3.17
C SER A 77 -26.13 10.01 2.07
N LEU A 78 -24.89 10.30 2.46
CA LEU A 78 -23.77 10.37 1.54
C LEU A 78 -23.33 8.95 1.15
N GLU A 79 -23.11 8.72 -0.15
CA GLU A 79 -22.46 7.50 -0.65
C GLU A 79 -20.99 7.74 -0.95
N ILE A 80 -20.10 6.89 -0.42
CA ILE A 80 -18.69 6.88 -0.82
C ILE A 80 -18.42 5.57 -1.57
N ARG A 81 -18.19 5.63 -2.88
CA ARG A 81 -17.96 4.44 -3.73
C ARG A 81 -16.47 4.19 -3.91
N LEU A 82 -16.05 2.95 -3.70
CA LEU A 82 -14.68 2.50 -3.94
C LEU A 82 -14.66 1.66 -5.23
N GLU A 83 -13.99 2.15 -6.26
CA GLU A 83 -14.07 1.59 -7.62
C GLU A 83 -12.69 1.41 -8.23
N ILE A 84 -12.47 0.28 -8.89
CA ILE A 84 -11.27 0.05 -9.71
C ILE A 84 -11.68 0.25 -11.17
N ALA A 85 -11.02 1.19 -11.85
CA ALA A 85 -11.18 1.44 -13.27
C ALA A 85 -9.80 1.35 -13.95
N PRO A 86 -9.41 0.18 -14.47
CA PRO A 86 -8.13 0.00 -15.15
C PRO A 86 -7.99 0.98 -16.33
N GLY A 87 -6.79 1.49 -16.53
CA GLY A 87 -6.47 2.44 -17.60
C GLY A 87 -4.97 2.63 -17.75
N ASP A 88 -4.59 3.59 -18.59
CA ASP A 88 -3.18 3.79 -19.00
C ASP A 88 -2.34 4.63 -18.02
N LEU A 89 -2.91 5.04 -16.88
CA LEU A 89 -2.17 5.82 -15.88
C LEU A 89 -1.25 4.92 -15.04
N PRO A 90 -0.18 5.47 -14.44
CA PRO A 90 0.70 4.71 -13.58
C PRO A 90 -0.03 4.01 -12.42
N PRO A 91 0.44 2.82 -11.97
CA PRO A 91 -0.09 2.14 -10.78
C PRO A 91 -0.17 3.05 -9.55
N GLY A 92 -1.26 2.90 -8.78
CA GLY A 92 -1.54 3.78 -7.65
C GLY A 92 -2.12 5.16 -8.01
N SER A 93 -2.39 5.44 -9.29
CA SER A 93 -3.15 6.65 -9.68
C SER A 93 -4.62 6.52 -9.31
N TYR A 94 -5.25 7.64 -8.97
CA TYR A 94 -6.66 7.68 -8.56
C TYR A 94 -7.34 9.02 -8.84
N GLN A 95 -8.67 9.02 -8.76
CA GLN A 95 -9.52 10.19 -8.89
C GLN A 95 -10.52 10.27 -7.73
N LEU A 96 -10.84 11.50 -7.32
CA LEU A 96 -11.96 11.81 -6.44
C LEU A 96 -13.02 12.53 -7.27
N ASN A 97 -14.17 11.90 -7.47
CA ASN A 97 -15.24 12.40 -8.33
C ASN A 97 -16.47 12.74 -7.49
N PRO A 98 -16.66 14.02 -7.09
CA PRO A 98 -17.79 14.43 -6.28
C PRO A 98 -19.10 14.48 -7.09
N GLY A 99 -20.22 14.36 -6.37
CA GLY A 99 -21.58 14.56 -6.86
C GLY A 99 -22.53 14.89 -5.71
N ALA A 100 -23.78 15.22 -6.02
CA ALA A 100 -24.71 15.85 -5.06
C ALA A 100 -24.79 15.18 -3.66
N ASN A 101 -24.86 13.85 -3.59
CA ASN A 101 -24.80 13.07 -2.34
C ASN A 101 -23.87 11.86 -2.50
N ARG A 102 -22.82 12.01 -3.31
CA ARG A 102 -21.90 10.91 -3.61
C ARG A 102 -20.46 11.40 -3.78
N LEU A 103 -19.52 10.56 -3.42
CA LEU A 103 -18.12 10.68 -3.80
C LEU A 103 -17.66 9.33 -4.35
N ALA A 104 -17.21 9.28 -5.59
CA ALA A 104 -16.53 8.10 -6.12
C ALA A 104 -15.02 8.27 -5.98
N ILE A 105 -14.38 7.29 -5.34
CA ILE A 105 -12.92 7.14 -5.25
C ILE A 105 -12.54 6.05 -6.26
N VAL A 106 -12.00 6.48 -7.39
CA VAL A 106 -11.70 5.60 -8.52
C VAL A 106 -10.20 5.43 -8.63
N GLY A 107 -9.69 4.21 -8.42
CA GLY A 107 -8.27 3.88 -8.63
C GLY A 107 -8.05 3.15 -9.94
N VAL A 108 -6.89 3.33 -10.58
CA VAL A 108 -6.49 2.50 -11.73
C VAL A 108 -6.27 1.04 -11.32
N ASP A 109 -5.88 0.84 -10.06
CA ASP A 109 -5.77 -0.45 -9.40
C ASP A 109 -6.29 -0.34 -7.96
N ARG A 110 -6.29 -1.47 -7.23
CA ARG A 110 -6.66 -1.50 -5.81
C ARG A 110 -5.82 -0.56 -4.92
N ILE A 111 -4.59 -0.25 -5.31
CA ILE A 111 -3.69 0.64 -4.54
C ILE A 111 -4.06 2.10 -4.76
N GLY A 112 -4.47 2.47 -5.97
CA GLY A 112 -5.05 3.77 -6.27
C GLY A 112 -6.28 4.04 -5.41
N VAL A 113 -7.17 3.06 -5.26
CA VAL A 113 -8.34 3.19 -4.37
C VAL A 113 -7.92 3.43 -2.92
N LEU A 114 -6.95 2.64 -2.41
CA LEU A 114 -6.42 2.81 -1.06
C LEU A 114 -5.81 4.22 -0.86
N TYR A 115 -5.04 4.70 -1.83
CA TYR A 115 -4.45 6.04 -1.79
C TYR A 115 -5.50 7.15 -1.90
N GLY A 116 -6.56 6.95 -2.66
CA GLY A 116 -7.70 7.87 -2.72
C GLY A 116 -8.45 7.95 -1.40
N VAL A 117 -8.63 6.82 -0.69
CA VAL A 117 -9.16 6.80 0.68
C VAL A 117 -8.26 7.60 1.62
N TYR A 118 -6.96 7.36 1.60
CA TYR A 118 -6.03 8.13 2.43
C TYR A 118 -5.99 9.61 2.07
N HIS A 119 -6.21 9.96 0.80
CA HIS A 119 -6.36 11.35 0.40
C HIS A 119 -7.62 11.98 1.02
N LEU A 120 -8.77 11.31 0.94
CA LEU A 120 -9.99 11.79 1.57
C LEU A 120 -9.85 11.98 3.08
N LEU A 121 -9.16 11.05 3.77
CA LEU A 121 -8.88 11.18 5.20
C LEU A 121 -7.98 12.38 5.51
N LYS A 122 -6.97 12.64 4.67
CA LYS A 122 -6.13 13.86 4.77
C LYS A 122 -6.94 15.14 4.58
N LEU A 123 -7.95 15.16 3.70
CA LEU A 123 -8.87 16.29 3.57
C LEU A 123 -9.67 16.55 4.86
N GLN A 124 -9.88 15.52 5.70
CA GLN A 124 -10.53 15.69 7.00
C GLN A 124 -9.55 16.19 8.08
N GLY A 125 -8.26 16.28 7.79
CA GLY A 125 -7.22 16.71 8.74
C GLY A 125 -6.45 15.57 9.41
N TRP A 126 -6.66 14.30 9.00
CA TRP A 126 -5.82 13.21 9.47
C TRP A 126 -4.37 13.38 8.99
N CYS A 127 -3.43 13.23 9.91
CA CYS A 127 -2.01 13.26 9.60
C CYS A 127 -1.27 12.12 10.33
N TRP A 128 -0.37 11.46 9.60
CA TRP A 128 0.45 10.35 10.11
C TRP A 128 1.92 10.71 9.97
N LEU A 129 2.48 11.32 11.02
CA LEU A 129 3.85 11.84 11.00
C LEU A 129 4.90 10.73 11.13
N GLU A 130 4.60 9.68 11.87
CA GLU A 130 5.50 8.54 12.08
C GLU A 130 4.73 7.19 12.09
N PRO A 131 5.44 6.06 12.02
CA PRO A 131 4.84 4.74 12.14
C PRO A 131 4.10 4.49 13.45
N GLY A 132 2.92 3.87 13.33
CA GLY A 132 2.07 3.49 14.46
C GLY A 132 1.09 4.60 14.86
N VAL A 133 0.61 4.55 16.10
CA VAL A 133 -0.37 5.52 16.63
C VAL A 133 0.29 6.73 17.30
N VAL A 134 1.61 6.66 17.53
CA VAL A 134 2.36 7.76 18.14
C VAL A 134 2.43 8.90 17.12
N ASN A 135 2.12 10.12 17.54
CA ASN A 135 2.00 11.30 16.66
C ASN A 135 1.05 11.13 15.46
N GLU A 136 0.06 10.25 15.57
CA GLU A 136 -1.12 10.28 14.71
C GLU A 136 -1.99 11.48 15.13
N THR A 137 -2.11 12.47 14.24
CA THR A 137 -2.96 13.63 14.48
C THR A 137 -4.36 13.33 13.97
N ARG A 138 -5.28 13.19 14.92
CA ARG A 138 -6.72 13.14 14.66
C ARG A 138 -7.27 14.56 14.58
N PRO A 139 -8.16 14.88 13.61
CA PRO A 139 -8.83 16.16 13.57
C PRO A 139 -9.85 16.31 14.71
N GLU A 140 -10.14 17.56 15.08
CA GLU A 140 -11.26 17.85 15.98
C GLU A 140 -12.58 17.31 15.41
N PRO A 141 -13.48 16.77 16.24
CA PRO A 141 -14.76 16.27 15.78
C PRO A 141 -15.58 17.34 15.04
N THR A 142 -16.23 16.95 13.94
CA THR A 142 -17.01 17.85 13.06
C THR A 142 -18.32 17.20 12.61
N ASP A 143 -19.32 18.02 12.30
CA ASP A 143 -20.59 17.55 11.73
C ASP A 143 -20.56 17.42 10.19
N GLN A 144 -19.49 17.88 9.55
CA GLN A 144 -19.36 17.97 8.10
C GLN A 144 -18.09 17.31 7.58
N LEU A 145 -18.18 16.68 6.40
CA LEU A 145 -17.03 16.20 5.65
C LEU A 145 -16.51 17.27 4.70
N ASN A 146 -15.19 17.40 4.64
CA ASN A 146 -14.50 18.16 3.61
C ASN A 146 -14.39 17.28 2.35
N LEU A 147 -15.33 17.46 1.43
CA LEU A 147 -15.32 16.78 0.13
C LEU A 147 -14.79 17.75 -0.94
N PRO A 148 -14.10 17.25 -1.99
CA PRO A 148 -13.72 18.10 -3.12
C PRO A 148 -14.99 18.62 -3.82
N SER A 149 -14.95 19.88 -4.29
CA SER A 149 -16.08 20.48 -5.02
C SER A 149 -16.09 20.11 -6.50
N GLU A 150 -14.92 19.76 -7.05
CA GLU A 150 -14.70 19.40 -8.45
C GLU A 150 -13.95 18.06 -8.54
N PRO A 151 -14.00 17.35 -9.68
CA PRO A 151 -13.18 16.17 -9.89
C PRO A 151 -11.68 16.45 -9.75
N GLU A 152 -10.99 15.63 -8.97
CA GLU A 152 -9.54 15.72 -8.79
C GLU A 152 -8.84 14.43 -9.24
N ALA A 153 -7.81 14.55 -10.08
CA ALA A 153 -6.98 13.44 -10.52
C ALA A 153 -5.59 13.51 -9.89
N HIS A 154 -5.09 12.36 -9.41
CA HIS A 154 -3.82 12.24 -8.73
C HIS A 154 -3.03 11.06 -9.30
N GLN A 155 -1.75 11.30 -9.60
CA GLN A 155 -0.83 10.28 -10.08
C GLN A 155 0.53 10.45 -9.41
N PRO A 156 1.32 9.37 -9.24
CA PRO A 156 2.66 9.49 -8.71
C PRO A 156 3.57 10.26 -9.67
N GLY A 157 4.37 11.19 -9.15
CA GLY A 157 5.39 11.89 -9.94
C GLY A 157 6.68 11.10 -10.18
N PHE A 158 6.82 9.93 -9.56
CA PHE A 158 7.94 9.01 -9.74
C PHE A 158 7.47 7.76 -10.47
N GLU A 159 8.12 7.43 -11.58
CA GLU A 159 7.70 6.35 -12.48
C GLU A 159 7.76 4.95 -11.85
N LEU A 160 8.77 4.71 -11.00
CA LEU A 160 9.02 3.37 -10.46
C LEU A 160 8.46 3.17 -9.06
N CYS A 161 8.96 3.93 -8.08
CA CYS A 161 8.61 3.71 -6.68
C CYS A 161 8.99 4.91 -5.80
N ARG A 162 8.47 4.92 -4.57
CA ARG A 162 8.74 5.93 -3.54
C ARG A 162 8.86 5.23 -2.20
N GLY A 163 9.93 5.41 -1.45
CA GLY A 163 10.03 4.79 -0.14
C GLY A 163 11.44 4.73 0.39
N PHE A 164 11.68 3.77 1.27
CA PHE A 164 12.92 3.65 2.01
C PHE A 164 13.54 2.28 1.74
N GLU A 165 14.85 2.30 1.50
CA GLU A 165 15.69 1.12 1.59
C GLU A 165 16.46 1.18 2.90
N PHE A 166 16.33 0.13 3.72
CA PHE A 166 17.09 0.01 4.96
C PHE A 166 18.26 -0.94 4.71
N SER A 167 19.47 -0.43 4.92
CA SER A 167 20.68 -1.26 5.05
C SER A 167 20.79 -1.77 6.49
N PHE A 168 21.34 -2.97 6.66
CA PHE A 168 21.62 -3.60 7.97
C PHE A 168 20.37 -4.09 8.72
N THR A 169 20.23 -3.78 10.02
CA THR A 169 19.21 -4.37 10.89
C THR A 169 17.81 -4.00 10.41
N SER A 170 16.94 -5.01 10.35
CA SER A 170 15.55 -4.86 9.95
C SER A 170 14.85 -3.80 10.81
N ARG A 171 14.20 -2.86 10.14
CA ARG A 171 13.33 -1.83 10.73
C ARG A 171 11.88 -1.97 10.25
N GLU A 172 11.62 -2.96 9.40
CA GLU A 172 10.32 -3.24 8.81
C GLU A 172 9.34 -3.76 9.88
N SER A 173 8.16 -3.15 9.93
CA SER A 173 7.08 -3.54 10.82
C SER A 173 5.73 -3.32 10.11
N ALA A 174 4.66 -3.89 10.66
CA ALA A 174 3.31 -3.61 10.17
C ALA A 174 2.98 -2.12 10.23
N ASP A 175 3.35 -1.47 11.34
CA ASP A 175 3.18 -0.03 11.55
C ASP A 175 3.92 0.81 10.51
N LEU A 176 5.15 0.43 10.16
CA LEU A 176 5.92 1.11 9.13
C LEU A 176 5.23 1.00 7.77
N PHE A 177 4.82 -0.20 7.37
CA PHE A 177 4.17 -0.41 6.08
C PHE A 177 2.83 0.31 5.99
N LEU A 178 2.05 0.32 7.07
CA LEU A 178 0.79 1.05 7.13
C LEU A 178 1.02 2.57 7.02
N TRP A 179 1.99 3.11 7.76
CA TRP A 179 2.38 4.52 7.65
C TRP A 179 2.89 4.88 6.25
N MET A 180 3.66 4.00 5.61
CA MET A 180 4.12 4.18 4.24
C MET A 180 2.93 4.25 3.28
N ALA A 181 1.95 3.34 3.38
CA ALA A 181 0.76 3.34 2.54
C ALA A 181 -0.09 4.62 2.73
N ARG A 182 -0.31 5.05 3.98
CA ARG A 182 -0.97 6.32 4.34
C ARG A 182 -0.27 7.56 3.75
N ASN A 183 1.05 7.46 3.55
CA ASN A 183 1.87 8.48 2.92
C ASN A 183 2.18 8.21 1.43
N ARG A 184 1.48 7.25 0.82
CA ARG A 184 1.57 6.90 -0.61
C ARG A 184 2.98 6.47 -1.03
N LEU A 185 3.74 5.89 -0.11
CA LEU A 185 5.03 5.23 -0.33
C LEU A 185 4.82 3.74 -0.58
N ASN A 186 5.62 3.17 -1.47
CA ASN A 186 5.50 1.80 -1.95
C ASN A 186 6.82 1.08 -2.21
N LEU A 187 8.00 1.60 -1.84
CA LEU A 187 9.26 0.85 -1.94
C LEU A 187 9.67 0.30 -0.58
N ALA A 188 9.83 -1.03 -0.48
CA ALA A 188 10.31 -1.69 0.74
C ALA A 188 11.26 -2.87 0.43
N GLY A 189 12.04 -3.29 1.44
CA GLY A 189 12.74 -4.57 1.41
C GLY A 189 11.78 -5.74 1.64
N TYR A 190 11.95 -6.85 0.91
CA TYR A 190 11.11 -8.03 1.16
C TYR A 190 11.49 -8.74 2.46
N ARG A 191 10.47 -9.04 3.27
CA ARG A 191 10.55 -9.89 4.46
C ARG A 191 9.35 -10.83 4.46
N SER A 192 9.56 -12.09 4.84
CA SER A 192 8.48 -13.09 4.84
C SER A 192 7.36 -12.74 5.81
N LEU A 193 7.71 -12.30 7.03
CA LEU A 193 6.75 -12.02 8.11
C LEU A 193 5.81 -10.83 7.85
N THR A 194 6.19 -9.90 6.98
CA THR A 194 5.36 -8.74 6.59
C THR A 194 4.97 -8.79 5.11
N GLY A 195 5.29 -9.88 4.42
CA GLY A 195 5.18 -9.98 2.97
C GLY A 195 3.75 -9.90 2.47
N ALA A 196 2.83 -10.57 3.15
CA ALA A 196 1.39 -10.55 2.84
C ALA A 196 0.81 -9.14 3.02
N LEU A 197 1.03 -8.53 4.19
CA LEU A 197 0.61 -7.16 4.48
C LEU A 197 1.17 -6.16 3.47
N GLY A 198 2.47 -6.22 3.17
CA GLY A 198 3.07 -5.32 2.19
C GLY A 198 2.48 -5.50 0.79
N ARG A 199 2.10 -6.72 0.38
CA ARG A 199 1.40 -6.94 -0.91
C ARG A 199 -0.02 -6.36 -0.92
N LYS A 200 -0.75 -6.48 0.20
CA LYS A 200 -2.06 -5.83 0.39
C LYS A 200 -1.96 -4.32 0.26
N LEU A 201 -0.91 -3.74 0.83
CA LEU A 201 -0.62 -2.29 0.84
C LEU A 201 0.10 -1.79 -0.42
N GLY A 202 0.40 -2.66 -1.39
CA GLY A 202 0.99 -2.25 -2.67
C GLY A 202 2.51 -2.04 -2.65
N MET A 203 3.20 -2.58 -1.65
CA MET A 203 4.66 -2.50 -1.57
C MET A 203 5.31 -3.26 -2.74
N LEU A 204 6.15 -2.55 -3.46
CA LEU A 204 7.12 -3.04 -4.41
C LEU A 204 8.37 -3.43 -3.65
N TYR A 205 8.85 -4.63 -3.94
CA TYR A 205 10.02 -5.19 -3.26
C TYR A 205 11.24 -5.14 -4.17
N LYS A 206 12.30 -4.50 -3.69
CA LYS A 206 13.64 -4.73 -4.23
C LYS A 206 14.09 -6.12 -3.80
N ASN A 207 14.29 -7.01 -4.77
CA ASN A 207 14.88 -8.33 -4.55
C ASN A 207 16.22 -8.41 -5.26
N GLY A 208 17.25 -8.90 -4.56
CA GLY A 208 18.62 -9.00 -5.06
C GLY A 208 19.53 -7.92 -4.49
N GLY A 209 20.71 -7.76 -5.10
CA GLY A 209 21.72 -6.78 -4.68
C GLY A 209 22.91 -7.37 -3.92
N HIS A 210 22.73 -8.51 -3.23
CA HIS A 210 23.80 -9.17 -2.46
C HIS A 210 24.28 -10.52 -3.03
N ILE A 211 24.22 -10.69 -4.35
CA ILE A 211 24.70 -11.91 -5.00
C ILE A 211 26.21 -11.86 -5.22
N PHE A 212 26.78 -10.67 -5.43
CA PHE A 212 28.18 -10.52 -5.77
C PHE A 212 29.08 -10.84 -4.60
N GLU A 213 28.72 -10.43 -3.38
CA GLU A 213 29.49 -10.71 -2.17
C GLU A 213 29.58 -12.22 -1.91
N ARG A 214 28.49 -12.96 -2.12
CA ARG A 214 28.53 -14.44 -2.04
C ARG A 214 29.26 -15.07 -3.20
N ILE A 215 29.11 -14.54 -4.42
CA ILE A 215 29.72 -15.11 -5.61
C ILE A 215 31.23 -14.89 -5.61
N LEU A 216 31.69 -13.75 -5.09
CA LEU A 216 33.06 -13.28 -5.02
C LEU A 216 33.69 -13.51 -3.63
N ASP A 217 33.01 -14.17 -2.71
CA ASP A 217 33.56 -14.54 -1.40
C ASP A 217 34.87 -15.33 -1.62
N PRO A 218 36.03 -14.85 -1.14
CA PRO A 218 37.33 -15.51 -1.37
C PRO A 218 37.38 -16.94 -0.80
N ASP A 219 36.52 -17.26 0.17
CA ASP A 219 36.38 -18.57 0.80
C ASP A 219 35.35 -19.49 0.11
N ARG A 220 34.59 -18.99 -0.87
CA ARG A 220 33.63 -19.82 -1.59
C ARG A 220 34.34 -20.95 -2.33
N VAL A 221 33.92 -22.19 -2.04
CA VAL A 221 34.42 -23.41 -2.69
C VAL A 221 33.73 -23.61 -4.05
N LEU A 222 34.52 -23.91 -5.07
CA LEU A 222 34.09 -24.20 -6.45
C LEU A 222 33.93 -25.72 -6.66
N GLU A 223 33.33 -26.14 -7.78
CA GLU A 223 33.00 -27.55 -8.05
C GLU A 223 34.23 -28.49 -8.01
N ASN A 224 35.42 -27.97 -8.29
CA ASN A 224 36.66 -28.73 -8.24
C ASN A 224 37.33 -28.75 -6.85
N GLY A 225 36.70 -28.17 -5.83
CA GLY A 225 37.17 -28.18 -4.44
C GLY A 225 38.13 -27.05 -4.05
N SER A 226 38.57 -26.20 -4.98
CA SER A 226 39.38 -25.01 -4.67
C SER A 226 38.50 -23.79 -4.39
N THR A 227 39.05 -22.78 -3.70
CA THR A 227 38.29 -21.54 -3.41
C THR A 227 38.38 -20.53 -4.56
N VAL A 228 37.47 -19.55 -4.59
CA VAL A 228 37.50 -18.43 -5.54
C VAL A 228 38.85 -17.71 -5.50
N TRP A 229 39.41 -17.50 -4.30
CA TRP A 229 40.75 -16.89 -4.15
C TRP A 229 41.86 -17.70 -4.83
N GLU A 230 41.82 -19.02 -4.75
CA GLU A 230 42.86 -19.89 -5.30
C GLU A 230 42.85 -19.92 -6.83
N GLN A 231 41.67 -19.91 -7.45
CA GLN A 231 41.54 -19.91 -8.91
C GLN A 231 41.62 -18.52 -9.54
N HIS A 232 41.09 -17.50 -8.86
CA HIS A 232 40.90 -16.16 -9.41
C HIS A 232 41.41 -15.06 -8.48
N PRO A 233 42.69 -15.10 -8.04
CA PRO A 233 43.26 -14.03 -7.24
C PRO A 233 43.30 -12.70 -8.01
N ASP A 234 43.26 -12.75 -9.35
CA ASP A 234 43.21 -11.59 -10.26
C ASP A 234 41.93 -10.75 -10.12
N TRP A 235 40.82 -11.34 -9.65
CA TRP A 235 39.55 -10.64 -9.46
C TRP A 235 39.54 -9.68 -8.27
N PHE A 236 40.48 -9.85 -7.35
CA PHE A 236 40.61 -9.01 -6.16
C PHE A 236 41.59 -7.85 -6.42
N GLY A 237 41.33 -6.72 -5.77
CA GLY A 237 42.13 -5.51 -5.90
C GLY A 237 43.61 -5.77 -5.61
N LEU A 238 44.50 -5.12 -6.37
CA LEU A 238 45.94 -5.15 -6.09
C LEU A 238 46.27 -4.01 -5.12
N PRO A 239 46.72 -4.30 -3.89
CA PRO A 239 47.11 -3.25 -2.95
C PRO A 239 48.34 -2.49 -3.43
N ALA A 240 48.61 -1.32 -2.85
CA ALA A 240 49.71 -0.45 -3.25
C ALA A 240 51.10 -1.10 -3.11
N ASP A 241 51.25 -2.11 -2.24
CA ASP A 241 52.48 -2.87 -2.04
C ASP A 241 52.70 -3.97 -3.11
N GLY A 242 51.75 -4.12 -4.04
CA GLY A 242 51.78 -5.12 -5.11
C GLY A 242 51.54 -6.55 -4.65
N LYS A 243 51.16 -6.79 -3.39
CA LYS A 243 50.98 -8.13 -2.82
C LYS A 243 49.53 -8.35 -2.39
N LYS A 244 48.88 -9.29 -3.06
CA LYS A 244 47.52 -9.71 -2.74
C LYS A 244 47.50 -10.58 -1.48
N LYS A 245 46.59 -10.29 -0.55
CA LYS A 245 46.34 -11.07 0.68
C LYS A 245 44.88 -11.43 0.76
N LYS A 246 44.58 -12.67 1.13
CA LYS A 246 43.21 -13.20 1.18
C LYS A 246 42.37 -12.49 2.26
N GLU A 247 43.01 -12.04 3.33
CA GLU A 247 42.38 -11.35 4.45
C GLU A 247 41.93 -9.91 4.10
N GLU A 248 42.40 -9.39 2.96
CA GLU A 248 42.09 -8.04 2.44
C GLU A 248 41.18 -8.10 1.19
N ALA A 249 40.68 -9.30 0.86
CA ALA A 249 39.92 -9.63 -0.35
C ALA A 249 38.40 -9.50 -0.15
#